data_AF-W4M3A1-F1
#
_entry.id   AF-W4M3A1-F1
#
_cell.length_a   1.000
_cell.length_b   1.000
_cell.length_c   1.000
_cell.angle_alpha   90.00
_cell.angle_beta   90.00
_cell.angle_gamma   90.00
#
_symmetry.space_group_name_H-M   'P 1'
#
loop_
_entity.id
_entity.type
_entity.pdbx_description
1 polymer ?
#
loop_
_entity_poly.entity_id
_entity_poly.type
_entity_poly.pdbx_seq_one_letter_code
_entity_poly.pdbx_strand_id
1 'polypeptide(L)'
;MNDGARVLQWAQQNGYTLTWLAGKLGYSRQRLSVALHRNDMSLALCKALFEQFHVRITPFRKVRWERDGKRKKPVGERGRTPGAGRGARQSKLDPHDEAIAGRLAEGASYREIAKLYGTTPSNVHDWLKKRGLK
;
A
#
# COMPACT_ATOMS: atom_id res chain seq x y z
N MET A 1 -27.05 8.42 -17.98
CA MET A 1 -27.31 6.97 -18.14
C MET A 1 -26.30 6.22 -17.28
N ASN A 2 -26.72 5.20 -16.53
CA ASN A 2 -25.80 4.41 -15.70
C ASN A 2 -25.05 3.43 -16.60
N ASP A 3 -23.78 3.71 -16.86
CA ASP A 3 -22.93 2.90 -17.72
C ASP A 3 -22.76 1.47 -17.19
N GLY A 4 -22.68 1.29 -15.86
CA GLY A 4 -22.66 -0.03 -15.24
C GLY A 4 -23.93 -0.85 -15.53
N ALA A 5 -25.09 -0.21 -15.66
CA ALA A 5 -26.33 -0.88 -16.08
C ALA A 5 -26.30 -1.29 -17.55
N ARG A 6 -25.59 -0.55 -18.42
CA ARG A 6 -25.40 -0.93 -19.84
C ARG A 6 -24.55 -2.19 -19.96
N VAL A 7 -23.55 -2.37 -19.09
CA VAL A 7 -22.75 -3.61 -19.05
C VAL A 7 -23.58 -4.80 -18.60
N LEU A 8 -24.42 -4.62 -17.57
CA LEU A 8 -25.32 -5.66 -17.10
C LEU A 8 -26.34 -6.05 -18.17
N GLN A 9 -26.92 -5.05 -18.85
CA GLN A 9 -27.86 -5.26 -19.94
C GLN A 9 -27.19 -5.97 -21.13
N TRP A 10 -25.99 -5.55 -21.51
CA TRP A 10 -25.22 -6.22 -22.56
C TRP A 10 -24.87 -7.67 -22.17
N ALA A 11 -24.46 -7.91 -20.92
CA ALA A 11 -24.16 -9.26 -20.44
C ALA A 11 -25.40 -10.16 -20.52
N GLN A 12 -26.55 -9.65 -20.10
CA GLN A 12 -27.83 -10.35 -20.16
C GLN A 12 -28.26 -10.64 -21.61
N GLN A 13 -28.10 -9.67 -22.52
CA GLN A 13 -28.41 -9.84 -23.95
C GLN A 13 -27.56 -10.93 -24.61
N ASN A 14 -26.33 -11.13 -24.15
CA ASN A 14 -25.43 -12.15 -24.67
C ASN A 14 -25.47 -13.47 -23.87
N GLY A 15 -26.36 -13.58 -22.87
CA GLY A 15 -26.47 -14.78 -22.03
C GLY A 15 -25.30 -15.00 -21.06
N TYR A 16 -24.47 -13.98 -20.83
CA TYR A 16 -23.32 -14.08 -19.93
C TYR A 16 -23.71 -13.80 -18.49
N THR A 17 -23.29 -14.67 -17.58
CA THR A 17 -23.45 -14.45 -16.14
C THR A 17 -22.39 -13.50 -15.60
N LEU A 18 -22.72 -12.79 -14.53
CA LEU A 18 -21.79 -11.90 -13.86
C LEU A 18 -20.52 -12.63 -13.36
N THR A 19 -20.69 -13.88 -12.93
CA THR A 19 -19.60 -14.74 -12.47
C THR A 19 -18.65 -15.09 -13.61
N TRP A 20 -19.19 -15.39 -14.80
CA TRP A 20 -18.40 -15.69 -15.99
C TRP A 20 -17.60 -14.47 -16.45
N LEU A 21 -18.25 -13.29 -16.50
CA LEU A 21 -17.60 -12.01 -16.80
C LEU A 21 -16.48 -11.68 -15.81
N ALA A 22 -16.75 -11.85 -14.52
CA ALA A 22 -15.76 -11.62 -13.47
C ALA A 22 -14.53 -12.52 -13.65
N GLY A 23 -14.74 -13.80 -13.94
CA GLY A 23 -13.67 -14.75 -14.23
C GLY A 23 -12.82 -14.35 -15.45
N LYS A 24 -13.46 -13.92 -16.53
CA LYS A 24 -12.76 -13.52 -17.77
C LYS A 24 -11.94 -12.24 -17.59
N LEU A 25 -12.45 -11.29 -16.81
CA LEU A 25 -11.81 -10.01 -16.51
C LEU A 25 -10.78 -10.11 -15.36
N GLY A 26 -10.70 -11.24 -14.66
CA GLY A 26 -9.82 -11.42 -13.50
C GLY A 26 -10.27 -10.66 -12.24
N TYR A 27 -11.54 -10.29 -12.16
CA TYR A 27 -12.15 -9.64 -10.99
C TYR A 27 -12.96 -10.64 -10.17
N SER A 28 -13.14 -10.37 -8.88
CA SER A 28 -14.12 -11.12 -8.08
C SER A 28 -15.55 -10.72 -8.45
N ARG A 29 -16.50 -11.67 -8.45
CA ARG A 29 -17.94 -11.42 -8.68
C ARG A 29 -18.48 -10.25 -7.85
N GLN A 30 -18.20 -10.22 -6.55
CA GLN A 30 -18.67 -9.16 -5.65
C GLN A 30 -18.13 -7.79 -6.04
N ARG A 31 -16.82 -7.68 -6.31
CA ARG A 31 -16.19 -6.42 -6.75
C ARG A 31 -16.77 -5.93 -8.09
N LEU A 32 -16.98 -6.84 -9.05
CA LEU A 32 -17.59 -6.49 -10.33
C LEU A 32 -19.03 -6.01 -10.13
N SER A 33 -19.82 -6.71 -9.32
CA SER A 33 -21.20 -6.32 -8.98
C SER A 33 -21.25 -4.93 -8.35
N VAL A 34 -20.40 -4.66 -7.36
CA VAL A 34 -20.35 -3.35 -6.68
C VAL A 34 -19.92 -2.25 -7.65
N ALA A 35 -18.91 -2.49 -8.48
CA ALA A 35 -18.45 -1.54 -9.49
C ALA A 35 -19.56 -1.17 -10.49
N LEU A 36 -20.28 -2.18 -11.00
CA LEU A 36 -21.37 -1.96 -11.95
C LEU A 36 -22.58 -1.25 -11.30
N HIS A 37 -22.97 -1.65 -10.08
CA HIS A 37 -24.09 -1.01 -9.37
C HIS A 37 -23.79 0.43 -8.92
N ARG A 38 -22.54 0.73 -8.53
CA ARG A 38 -22.14 2.07 -8.08
C ARG A 38 -21.67 2.98 -9.22
N ASN A 39 -21.73 2.50 -10.47
CA ASN A 39 -21.12 3.15 -11.63
C ASN A 39 -19.64 3.51 -11.40
N ASP A 40 -18.95 2.71 -10.60
CA ASP A 40 -17.57 2.88 -10.18
C ASP A 40 -16.67 2.00 -11.05
N MET A 41 -16.64 2.31 -12.34
CA MET A 41 -15.84 1.56 -13.31
C MET A 41 -14.45 2.17 -13.37
N SER A 42 -13.47 1.46 -12.82
CA SER A 42 -12.07 1.86 -12.97
C SER A 42 -11.67 1.85 -14.45
N LEU A 43 -10.70 2.70 -14.81
CA LEU A 43 -10.11 2.70 -16.15
C LEU A 43 -9.62 1.32 -16.59
N ALA A 44 -9.11 0.52 -15.65
CA ALA A 44 -8.70 -0.85 -15.89
C ALA A 44 -9.88 -1.77 -16.25
N LEU A 45 -11.03 -1.61 -15.58
CA LEU A 45 -12.24 -2.36 -15.90
C LEU A 45 -12.81 -1.94 -17.26
N CYS A 46 -12.89 -0.63 -17.54
CA CYS A 46 -13.34 -0.13 -18.85
C CYS A 46 -12.41 -0.63 -19.98
N LYS A 47 -11.10 -0.57 -19.76
CA LYS A 47 -10.11 -1.06 -20.72
C LYS A 47 -10.26 -2.57 -20.95
N ALA A 48 -10.40 -3.36 -19.89
CA ALA A 48 -10.58 -4.81 -20.03
C ALA A 48 -11.90 -5.18 -20.74
N LEU A 49 -12.99 -4.44 -20.47
CA LEU A 49 -14.26 -4.60 -21.17
C LEU A 49 -14.15 -4.23 -22.66
N PHE A 50 -13.39 -3.19 -22.97
CA PHE A 50 -13.13 -2.80 -24.36
C PHE A 50 -12.21 -3.80 -25.07
N GLU A 51 -11.12 -4.23 -24.45
CA GLU A 51 -10.15 -5.15 -25.05
C GLU A 51 -10.72 -6.56 -25.25
N GLN A 52 -11.54 -7.06 -24.33
CA GLN A 52 -12.05 -8.42 -24.43
C GLN A 52 -13.40 -8.53 -25.15
N PHE A 53 -14.23 -7.49 -25.06
CA PHE A 53 -15.62 -7.57 -25.51
C PHE A 53 -16.01 -6.44 -26.46
N HIS A 54 -15.08 -5.52 -26.78
CA HIS A 54 -15.33 -4.35 -27.63
C HIS A 54 -16.52 -3.49 -27.19
N VAL A 55 -16.90 -3.56 -25.91
CA VAL A 55 -18.01 -2.79 -25.35
C VAL A 55 -17.53 -1.37 -25.09
N ARG A 56 -18.02 -0.42 -25.90
CA ARG A 56 -17.71 1.01 -25.73
C ARG A 56 -18.53 1.61 -24.60
N ILE A 57 -17.88 1.78 -23.46
CA ILE A 57 -18.46 2.41 -22.28
C ILE A 57 -17.70 3.71 -22.03
N THR A 58 -18.40 4.83 -22.02
CA THR A 58 -17.80 6.11 -21.67
C THR A 58 -17.66 6.15 -20.15
N PRO A 59 -16.46 6.28 -19.57
CA PRO A 59 -16.31 6.31 -18.12
C PRO A 59 -16.95 7.59 -17.56
N PHE A 60 -18.15 7.48 -16.98
CA PHE A 60 -18.78 8.61 -16.31
C PHE A 60 -18.34 8.70 -14.85
N ARG A 61 -17.12 9.22 -14.61
CA ARG A 61 -16.90 9.96 -13.35
C ARG A 61 -15.71 10.91 -13.37
N LYS A 62 -15.99 12.10 -12.82
CA LYS A 62 -15.04 13.08 -12.27
C LYS A 62 -13.82 12.36 -11.75
N VAL A 63 -12.67 12.75 -12.28
CA VAL A 63 -11.33 12.43 -11.79
C VAL A 63 -11.37 12.54 -10.27
N ARG A 64 -11.60 11.43 -9.57
CA ARG A 64 -11.19 11.22 -8.19
C ARG A 64 -10.05 10.22 -8.29
N TRP A 65 -8.86 10.73 -8.05
CA TRP A 65 -7.55 10.13 -8.20
C TRP A 65 -7.42 9.03 -7.16
N GLU A 66 -8.18 7.96 -7.38
CA GLU A 66 -8.10 6.71 -6.68
C GLU A 66 -6.92 5.95 -7.27
N ARG A 67 -5.87 5.82 -6.47
CA ARG A 67 -4.66 5.08 -6.79
C ARG A 67 -5.04 3.61 -6.99
N ASP A 68 -5.35 3.24 -8.22
CA ASP A 68 -5.59 1.85 -8.59
C ASP A 68 -4.25 1.07 -8.56
N GLY A 69 -3.92 0.53 -7.39
CA GLY A 69 -4.01 -0.91 -7.23
C GLY A 69 -3.09 -1.80 -8.06
N LYS A 70 -1.81 -1.44 -8.28
CA LYS A 70 -0.80 -2.46 -8.62
C LYS A 70 -0.39 -3.28 -7.39
N ARG A 71 -0.57 -4.61 -7.51
CA ARG A 71 -0.03 -5.74 -6.74
C ARG A 71 -0.80 -6.15 -5.46
N LYS A 72 -1.19 -7.43 -5.44
CA LYS A 72 -1.49 -8.18 -4.21
C LYS A 72 -0.36 -7.95 -3.20
N LYS A 73 -0.62 -7.16 -2.16
CA LYS A 73 0.15 -7.21 -0.91
C LYS A 73 -0.70 -7.99 0.09
N PRO A 74 -0.14 -8.98 0.79
CA PRO A 74 -0.90 -9.75 1.77
C PRO A 74 -1.40 -8.82 2.88
N VAL A 75 -2.61 -9.13 3.32
CA VAL A 75 -3.36 -8.50 4.39
C VAL A 75 -2.55 -8.47 5.68
N GLY A 76 -2.58 -7.31 6.33
CA GLY A 76 -1.97 -7.06 7.63
C GLY A 76 -2.29 -5.64 8.09
N GLU A 77 -3.50 -5.51 8.61
CA GLU A 77 -4.08 -4.52 9.53
C GLU A 77 -3.38 -3.20 9.86
N ARG A 78 -4.23 -2.19 10.12
CA ARG A 78 -3.88 -0.99 10.87
C ARG A 78 -3.48 -1.36 12.30
N GLY A 79 -2.22 -1.70 12.45
CA GLY A 79 -1.37 -1.28 13.54
C GLY A 79 -0.05 -0.92 12.88
N ARG A 80 0.57 0.22 13.22
CA ARG A 80 2.01 0.31 12.99
C ARG A 80 2.60 -0.80 13.85
N THR A 81 2.92 -1.96 13.27
CA THR A 81 3.84 -2.91 13.91
C THR A 81 5.16 -2.16 14.02
N PRO A 82 5.66 -1.88 15.24
CA PRO A 82 7.02 -1.38 15.40
C PRO A 82 7.95 -2.42 14.78
N GLY A 83 8.74 -2.04 13.77
CA GLY A 83 9.69 -2.94 13.11
C GLY A 83 9.46 -3.24 11.63
N ALA A 84 8.45 -2.67 10.96
CA ALA A 84 8.22 -2.89 9.52
C ALA A 84 9.20 -2.12 8.58
N GLY A 85 10.41 -1.82 9.03
CA GLY A 85 11.54 -1.48 8.17
C GLY A 85 12.33 -2.74 7.86
N ARG A 86 12.02 -3.44 6.77
CA ARG A 86 12.89 -4.52 6.27
C ARG A 86 14.26 -3.94 5.95
N GLY A 87 15.29 -4.47 6.62
CA GLY A 87 16.70 -4.16 6.43
C GLY A 87 17.24 -3.21 7.50
N ALA A 88 18.41 -3.54 8.05
CA ALA A 88 19.21 -2.65 8.88
C ALA A 88 19.47 -1.34 8.11
N ARG A 89 18.54 -0.39 8.23
CA ARG A 89 18.84 0.97 7.84
C ARG A 89 19.96 1.40 8.77
N GLN A 90 21.11 1.69 8.19
CA GLN A 90 22.22 2.21 8.94
C GLN A 90 21.69 3.39 9.76
N SER A 91 21.72 3.23 11.08
CA SER A 91 21.38 4.32 11.98
C SER A 91 22.43 5.40 11.76
N LYS A 92 22.05 6.68 11.88
CA LYS A 92 23.01 7.79 11.78
C LYS A 92 24.16 7.69 12.81
N LEU A 93 23.99 6.83 13.81
CA LEU A 93 24.94 6.49 14.86
C LEU A 93 25.89 5.35 14.48
N ASP A 94 25.60 4.58 13.42
CA ASP A 94 26.43 3.45 13.00
C ASP A 94 27.85 3.84 12.57
N PRO A 95 28.08 4.98 11.89
CA PRO A 95 29.44 5.46 11.59
C PRO A 95 30.19 6.05 12.80
N HIS A 96 29.55 6.12 13.97
CA HIS A 96 30.07 6.82 15.15
C HIS A 96 30.11 5.90 16.38
N ASP A 97 30.20 4.60 16.18
CA ASP A 97 30.05 3.62 17.24
C ASP A 97 31.16 3.67 18.29
N GLU A 98 32.41 3.74 17.87
CA GLU A 98 33.56 3.90 18.77
C GLU A 98 33.47 5.22 19.58
N ALA A 99 33.05 6.30 18.93
CA ALA A 99 32.89 7.60 19.58
C ALA A 99 31.75 7.58 20.61
N ILE A 100 30.62 6.95 20.29
CA ILE A 100 29.50 6.80 21.23
C ILE A 100 29.89 5.88 22.40
N ALA A 101 30.62 4.80 22.15
CA ALA A 101 31.11 3.91 23.19
C ALA A 101 32.09 4.61 24.15
N GLY A 102 33.03 5.40 23.63
CA GLY A 102 33.95 6.20 24.44
C GLY A 102 33.22 7.19 25.34
N ARG A 103 32.22 7.90 24.80
CA ARG A 103 31.39 8.81 25.59
C ARG A 103 30.59 8.11 26.68
N LEU A 104 30.10 6.91 26.43
CA LEU A 104 29.41 6.12 27.45
C LEU A 104 30.37 5.65 28.56
N ALA A 105 31.61 5.28 28.22
CA ALA A 105 32.64 4.95 29.19
C ALA A 105 33.05 6.16 30.05
N GLU A 106 33.01 7.37 29.49
CA GLU A 106 33.19 8.65 30.20
C GLU A 106 32.00 9.02 31.11
N GLY A 107 30.90 8.26 31.07
CA GLY A 107 29.68 8.53 31.84
C GLY A 107 28.72 9.54 31.19
N ALA A 108 28.90 9.86 29.91
CA ALA A 108 28.01 10.77 29.20
C ALA A 108 26.58 10.24 29.15
N SER A 109 25.62 11.15 29.34
CA SER A 109 24.21 10.81 29.32
C SER A 109 23.70 10.65 27.88
N TYR A 110 22.61 9.88 27.72
CA TYR A 110 21.95 9.72 26.43
C TYR A 110 21.47 11.01 25.79
N ARG A 111 21.18 12.03 26.61
CA ARG A 111 20.75 13.35 26.14
C ARG A 111 21.90 14.11 25.48
N GLU A 112 23.10 14.00 26.03
CA GLU A 112 24.30 14.64 25.49
C GLU A 112 24.72 14.00 24.17
N ILE A 113 24.72 12.66 24.13
CA ILE A 113 25.00 11.89 22.90
C ILE A 113 23.94 12.22 21.83
N ALA A 114 22.66 12.26 22.20
CA ALA A 114 21.59 12.60 21.27
C ALA A 114 21.75 14.01 20.68
N LYS A 115 22.14 15.00 21.50
CA LYS A 115 22.37 16.38 21.07
C LYS A 115 23.56 16.48 20.12
N LEU A 116 24.65 15.77 20.40
CA LEU A 116 25.86 15.72 19.56
C LEU A 116 25.58 15.20 18.14
N TYR A 117 24.76 14.14 18.03
CA TYR A 117 24.47 13.48 16.75
C TYR A 117 23.15 13.91 16.12
N GLY A 118 22.48 14.94 16.65
CA GLY A 118 21.20 15.44 16.12
C GLY A 118 20.11 14.36 16.08
N THR A 119 20.07 13.50 17.09
CA THR A 119 19.11 12.40 17.21
C THR A 119 18.29 12.51 18.49
N THR A 120 17.38 11.56 18.75
CA THR A 120 16.61 11.51 19.98
C THR A 120 17.26 10.55 21.00
N PRO A 121 17.14 10.81 22.31
CA PRO A 121 17.64 9.91 23.35
C PRO A 121 17.08 8.47 23.22
N SER A 122 15.82 8.34 22.80
CA SER A 122 15.19 7.04 22.55
C SER A 122 15.86 6.29 21.39
N ASN A 123 16.27 7.00 20.34
CA ASN A 123 16.98 6.38 19.22
C ASN A 123 18.39 5.92 19.61
N VAL A 124 19.10 6.66 20.49
CA VAL A 124 20.38 6.22 21.06
C VAL A 124 20.19 4.96 21.91
N HIS A 125 19.17 4.93 22.77
CA HIS A 125 18.84 3.77 23.59
C HIS A 125 18.52 2.53 22.76
N ASP A 126 17.64 2.67 21.76
CA ASP A 126 17.27 1.56 20.87
C ASP A 126 18.45 1.09 20.01
N TRP A 127 19.36 2.00 19.65
CA TRP A 127 20.58 1.70 18.93
C TRP A 127 21.57 0.90 19.79
N LEU A 128 21.77 1.27 21.05
CA LEU A 128 22.59 0.51 22.00
C LEU A 128 22.02 -0.88 22.27
N LYS A 129 20.70 -0.97 22.49
CA LYS A 129 19.99 -2.24 22.72
C LYS A 129 20.14 -3.20 21.55
N LYS A 130 20.10 -2.70 20.30
CA LYS A 130 20.30 -3.53 19.09
C LYS A 130 21.71 -4.07 18.94
N ARG A 131 22.71 -3.39 19.51
CA ARG A 131 24.13 -3.79 19.46
C ARG A 131 24.58 -4.59 20.68
N GLY A 132 23.68 -4.85 21.64
CA GLY A 132 24.01 -5.57 22.88
C GLY A 132 24.94 -4.81 23.81
N LEU A 133 25.09 -3.49 23.62
CA LEU A 133 25.97 -2.63 24.42
C LEU A 133 25.30 -2.13 25.71
N LYS A 134 24.10 -2.61 26.03
CA LYS A 134 23.41 -2.36 27.30
C LYS A 134 22.30 -3.36 27.58
#